data_AF-A0A841EBR1-F1
#
_entry.id   AF-A0A841EBR1-F1
#
_cell.length_a   1.000
_cell.length_b   1.000
_cell.length_c   1.000
_cell.angle_alpha   90.00
_cell.angle_beta   90.00
_cell.angle_gamma   90.00
#
_symmetry.space_group_name_H-M   'P 1'
#
loop_
_entity.id
_entity.type
_entity.pdbx_description
1 polymer ?
#
loop_
_entity_poly.entity_id
_entity_poly.type
_entity_poly.pdbx_seq_one_letter_code
_entity_poly.pdbx_strand_id
1 'polypeptide(L)'
;MEEVEIPVSSLLLDTRNPRHRATKGQNEAIAALLGGHPEKIHNLAVSISEEGLNPLDRILVVRSDAGYVVLEGNRRIAAIKLTDNPALCQDPQWKRKFESVPSGRVSKINCVAVQSREEAEDWLTLRHGGELDGRGIVRWSSGMRIRRQAKAGTSEYRALAVINWLFEQTENGSNPQLYNRIEQVVDEKITTFARLIVDPDIRSYCKFSIDGTEIVTHDRAELVLVRLKKIVDDLIGGLTVTQVKQKEQRLAYIERIRNELGEDSDNAEESDGSLTGESERRVRPKDGGGAEGDNKYGDKSVSPDDVGARNDPAPEQPPQEQEYGGGHSGGQNTEEEPDAPPEKPQQNGKKRSKRNQPARPTKLFHGLRLKNASRRTKDVLREAQRLELESFKNSAAALTRMVVELVVVEAIETNGWKSKERQELKERIRTCLANIDPENNEVKLKDIRNQIDTRNSLISANTMNAFLHNYHYFPTVAELVAISDKYVHFLSMLDEEMGDGR
;
A
#
# COMPACT_ATOMS: atom_id res chain seq x y z
N MET A 1 -10.04 34.44 2.55
CA MET A 1 -10.44 34.17 3.94
C MET A 1 -9.32 34.56 4.89
N GLU A 2 -9.67 35.16 6.02
CA GLU A 2 -8.72 35.70 7.00
C GLU A 2 -8.32 34.60 8.01
N GLU A 3 -7.03 34.49 8.34
CA GLU A 3 -6.57 33.65 9.45
C GLU A 3 -6.61 34.46 10.75
N VAL A 4 -7.34 33.97 11.76
CA VAL A 4 -7.53 34.67 13.02
C VAL A 4 -7.30 33.72 14.19
N GLU A 5 -6.46 34.11 15.14
CA GLU A 5 -6.27 33.38 16.39
C GLU A 5 -7.37 33.75 17.39
N ILE A 6 -8.21 32.78 17.77
CA ILE A 6 -9.41 33.02 18.59
C ILE A 6 -9.34 32.20 19.89
N PRO A 7 -9.61 32.80 21.07
CA PRO A 7 -9.79 32.07 22.31
C PRO A 7 -10.95 31.08 22.25
N VAL A 8 -10.80 29.89 22.83
CA VAL A 8 -11.86 28.85 22.84
C VAL A 8 -13.16 29.35 23.48
N SER A 9 -13.08 30.25 24.45
CA SER A 9 -14.23 30.89 25.09
C SER A 9 -15.06 31.75 24.13
N SER A 10 -14.44 32.33 23.10
CA SER A 10 -15.10 33.16 22.08
C SER A 10 -15.68 32.36 20.91
N LEU A 11 -15.40 31.05 20.83
CA LEU A 11 -15.97 30.16 19.82
C LEU A 11 -17.35 29.67 20.26
N LEU A 12 -18.33 29.80 19.39
CA LEU A 12 -19.70 29.37 19.58
C LEU A 12 -19.99 28.19 18.65
N LEU A 13 -20.55 27.11 19.19
CA LEU A 13 -21.05 26.01 18.37
C LEU A 13 -22.20 26.50 17.49
N ASP A 14 -22.27 25.98 16.27
CA ASP A 14 -23.32 26.31 15.33
C ASP A 14 -24.64 25.66 15.76
N THR A 15 -25.59 26.49 16.18
CA THR A 15 -26.92 26.02 16.57
C THR A 15 -27.71 25.46 15.39
N ARG A 16 -27.31 25.75 14.15
CA ARG A 16 -27.88 25.24 12.90
C ARG A 16 -27.00 24.16 12.24
N ASN A 17 -26.14 23.47 13.01
CA ASN A 17 -25.28 22.44 12.45
C ASN A 17 -26.08 21.30 11.80
N PRO A 18 -25.79 20.88 10.55
CA PRO A 18 -26.54 19.82 9.86
C PRO A 18 -26.58 18.46 10.57
N ARG A 19 -25.71 18.21 11.56
CA ARG A 19 -25.72 16.97 12.36
C ARG A 19 -26.90 16.85 13.32
N HIS A 20 -27.58 17.95 13.61
CA HIS A 20 -28.72 17.97 14.51
C HIS A 20 -29.77 18.98 14.06
N ARG A 21 -30.99 18.90 14.64
CA ARG A 21 -32.00 19.93 14.44
C ARG A 21 -31.51 21.26 15.01
N ALA A 22 -32.07 22.37 14.51
CA ALA A 22 -31.74 23.68 15.03
C ALA A 22 -31.98 23.75 16.55
N THR A 23 -31.02 24.30 17.29
CA THR A 23 -31.03 24.43 18.75
C THR A 23 -31.15 25.89 19.17
N LYS A 24 -31.61 26.15 20.39
CA LYS A 24 -31.83 27.52 20.90
C LYS A 24 -30.59 28.12 21.55
N GLY A 25 -29.54 27.33 21.81
CA GLY A 25 -28.34 27.81 22.48
C GLY A 25 -27.25 26.77 22.61
N GLN A 26 -26.14 27.17 23.24
CA GLN A 26 -24.92 26.37 23.30
C GLN A 26 -25.10 25.05 24.08
N ASN A 27 -25.82 25.07 25.20
CA ASN A 27 -26.07 23.84 25.99
C ASN A 27 -26.87 22.80 25.19
N GLU A 28 -27.90 23.24 24.46
CA GLU A 28 -28.68 22.37 23.58
C GLU A 28 -27.82 21.86 22.42
N ALA A 29 -26.96 22.70 21.82
CA ALA A 29 -26.04 22.26 20.76
C ALA A 29 -25.04 21.19 21.25
N ILE A 30 -24.47 21.36 22.45
CA ILE A 30 -23.59 20.35 23.07
C ILE A 30 -24.36 19.05 23.32
N ALA A 31 -25.54 19.14 23.92
CA ALA A 31 -26.38 17.96 24.17
C ALA A 31 -26.76 17.24 22.87
N ALA A 32 -27.09 17.99 21.82
CA ALA A 32 -27.44 17.46 20.51
C ALA A 32 -26.24 16.76 19.83
N LEU A 33 -25.04 17.32 19.93
CA LEU A 33 -23.81 16.68 19.44
C LEU A 33 -23.47 15.40 20.20
N LEU A 34 -23.72 15.37 21.51
CA LEU A 34 -23.53 14.18 22.34
C LEU A 34 -24.58 13.10 22.09
N GLY A 35 -25.83 13.45 21.77
CA GLY A 35 -26.96 12.52 21.73
C GLY A 35 -26.86 11.37 20.71
N GLY A 36 -26.03 11.50 19.67
CA GLY A 36 -25.86 10.43 18.67
C GLY A 36 -24.75 9.43 19.02
N HIS A 37 -23.60 9.92 19.47
CA HIS A 37 -22.36 9.14 19.63
C HIS A 37 -21.40 9.81 20.62
N PRO A 38 -21.72 9.85 21.92
CA PRO A 38 -20.90 10.55 22.91
C PRO A 38 -19.48 9.95 23.02
N GLU A 39 -19.32 8.66 22.76
CA GLU A 39 -18.04 7.96 22.66
C GLU A 39 -17.12 8.56 21.60
N LYS A 40 -17.67 9.01 20.46
CA LYS A 40 -16.88 9.60 19.38
C LYS A 40 -16.41 11.02 19.70
N ILE A 41 -17.09 11.74 20.61
CA ILE A 41 -16.63 13.05 21.10
C ILE A 41 -15.62 12.86 22.23
N HIS A 42 -15.83 11.87 23.11
CA HIS A 42 -14.85 11.51 24.14
C HIS A 42 -13.50 11.06 23.54
N ASN A 43 -13.51 10.18 22.54
CA ASN A 43 -12.26 9.77 21.85
C ASN A 43 -11.54 10.97 21.21
N LEU A 44 -12.30 11.94 20.70
CA LEU A 44 -11.74 13.17 20.13
C LEU A 44 -11.12 14.06 21.23
N ALA A 45 -11.76 14.14 22.39
CA ALA A 45 -11.23 14.85 23.55
C ALA A 45 -9.90 14.24 24.03
N VAL A 46 -9.82 12.91 24.15
CA VAL A 46 -8.60 12.20 24.52
C VAL A 46 -7.47 12.50 23.52
N SER A 47 -7.73 12.32 22.21
CA SER A 47 -6.74 12.61 21.16
C SER A 47 -6.26 14.07 21.19
N ILE A 48 -7.17 15.04 21.35
CA ILE A 48 -6.80 16.46 21.45
C ILE A 48 -5.96 16.73 22.71
N SER A 49 -6.26 16.07 23.83
CA SER A 49 -5.49 16.22 25.08
C SER A 49 -4.09 15.62 24.97
N GLU A 50 -3.92 14.51 24.25
CA GLU A 50 -2.64 13.81 24.09
C GLU A 50 -1.76 14.43 22.99
N GLU A 51 -2.35 14.75 21.84
CA GLU A 51 -1.63 15.12 20.61
C GLU A 51 -1.82 16.61 20.24
N GLY A 52 -2.91 17.23 20.67
CA GLY A 52 -3.33 18.56 20.21
C GLY A 52 -4.33 18.49 19.05
N LEU A 53 -4.65 19.65 18.47
CA LEU A 53 -5.50 19.70 17.28
C LEU A 53 -4.75 19.20 16.05
N ASN A 54 -5.42 18.43 15.19
CA ASN A 54 -4.87 18.02 13.89
C ASN A 54 -4.53 19.27 13.05
N PRO A 55 -3.25 19.50 12.70
CA PRO A 55 -2.84 20.70 11.96
C PRO A 55 -3.37 20.74 10.51
N LEU A 56 -3.83 19.61 9.97
CA LEU A 56 -4.44 19.54 8.63
C LEU A 56 -5.92 19.96 8.62
N ASP A 57 -6.58 19.85 9.76
CA ASP A 57 -7.99 20.19 9.87
C ASP A 57 -8.14 21.59 10.45
N ARG A 58 -8.32 22.60 9.60
CA ARG A 58 -8.60 23.96 10.07
C ARG A 58 -10.01 24.08 10.64
N ILE A 59 -10.23 25.07 11.51
CA ILE A 59 -11.56 25.42 12.03
C ILE A 59 -12.08 26.61 11.23
N LEU A 60 -13.26 26.46 10.61
CA LEU A 60 -13.88 27.53 9.82
C LEU A 60 -14.92 28.25 10.68
N VAL A 61 -14.90 29.57 10.70
CA VAL A 61 -15.78 30.40 11.54
C VAL A 61 -16.38 31.56 10.77
N VAL A 62 -17.53 32.05 11.23
CA VAL A 62 -18.11 33.33 10.82
C VAL A 62 -18.29 34.22 12.04
N ARG A 63 -18.00 35.51 11.89
CA ARG A 63 -18.13 36.48 12.98
C ARG A 63 -19.61 36.73 13.31
N SER A 64 -19.92 36.87 14.59
CA SER A 64 -21.23 37.29 15.11
C SER A 64 -21.06 38.32 16.24
N ASP A 65 -22.16 38.92 16.68
CA ASP A 65 -22.12 39.93 17.76
C ASP A 65 -21.62 39.35 19.08
N ALA A 66 -21.84 38.05 19.31
CA ALA A 66 -21.49 37.37 20.55
C ALA A 66 -20.13 36.63 20.49
N GLY A 67 -19.45 36.61 19.34
CA GLY A 67 -18.19 35.88 19.15
C GLY A 67 -18.03 35.34 17.73
N TYR A 68 -17.57 34.10 17.61
CA TYR A 68 -17.35 33.44 16.32
C TYR A 68 -18.10 32.13 16.26
N VAL A 69 -19.04 32.01 15.33
CA VAL A 69 -19.81 30.78 15.12
C VAL A 69 -18.98 29.80 14.29
N VAL A 70 -18.79 28.60 14.82
CA VAL A 70 -17.98 27.53 14.22
C VAL A 70 -18.80 26.85 13.12
N LEU A 71 -18.47 27.09 11.85
CA LEU A 71 -19.13 26.46 10.72
C LEU A 71 -18.58 25.04 10.47
N GLU A 72 -17.26 24.85 10.55
CA GLU A 72 -16.61 23.55 10.49
C GLU A 72 -15.73 23.29 11.71
N GLY A 73 -15.80 22.07 12.24
CA GLY A 73 -15.06 21.68 13.45
C GLY A 73 -15.88 21.69 14.75
N ASN A 74 -17.20 21.78 14.67
CA ASN A 74 -18.11 21.77 15.83
C ASN A 74 -17.82 20.64 16.83
N ARG A 75 -17.56 19.41 16.37
CA ARG A 75 -17.21 18.28 17.25
C ARG A 75 -15.91 18.49 18.01
N ARG A 76 -14.90 19.11 17.38
CA ARG A 76 -13.59 19.41 18.01
C ARG A 76 -13.75 20.49 19.07
N ILE A 77 -14.48 21.55 18.76
CA ILE A 77 -14.76 22.63 19.72
C ILE A 77 -15.63 22.13 20.88
N ALA A 78 -16.62 21.28 20.62
CA ALA A 78 -17.42 20.65 21.67
C ALA A 78 -16.55 19.77 22.58
N ALA A 79 -15.64 18.96 22.03
CA ALA A 79 -14.71 18.13 22.81
C ALA A 79 -13.81 18.97 23.73
N ILE A 80 -13.27 20.09 23.24
CA ILE A 80 -12.46 21.01 24.05
C ILE A 80 -13.33 21.66 25.14
N LYS A 81 -14.50 22.19 24.80
CA LYS A 81 -15.41 22.80 25.80
C LYS A 81 -15.85 21.80 26.88
N LEU A 82 -16.09 20.55 26.52
CA LEU A 82 -16.48 19.48 27.46
C LEU A 82 -15.34 19.06 28.38
N THR A 83 -14.08 19.13 27.95
CA THR A 83 -12.92 18.86 28.81
C THR A 83 -12.59 20.05 29.70
N ASP A 84 -12.68 21.27 29.18
CA ASP A 84 -12.49 22.50 29.97
C ASP A 84 -13.62 22.71 31.00
N ASN A 85 -14.84 22.30 30.67
CA ASN A 85 -15.99 22.36 31.58
C ASN A 85 -16.90 21.12 31.46
N PRO A 86 -16.58 20.02 32.16
CA PRO A 86 -17.38 18.80 32.13
C PRO A 86 -18.82 18.95 32.63
N ALA A 87 -19.15 20.02 33.37
CA ALA A 87 -20.51 20.29 33.81
C ALA A 87 -21.48 20.60 32.64
N LEU A 88 -20.96 20.85 31.43
CA LEU A 88 -21.76 20.96 30.21
C LEU A 88 -22.35 19.60 29.78
N CYS A 89 -21.80 18.48 30.27
CA CYS A 89 -22.34 17.14 30.05
C CYS A 89 -23.35 16.79 31.15
N GLN A 90 -24.62 16.62 30.79
CA GLN A 90 -25.69 16.27 31.74
C GLN A 90 -25.69 14.79 32.14
N ASP A 91 -25.17 13.92 31.27
CA ASP A 91 -25.06 12.49 31.54
C ASP A 91 -23.93 12.24 32.56
N PRO A 92 -24.21 11.68 33.75
CA PRO A 92 -23.20 11.49 34.79
C PRO A 92 -22.07 10.52 34.38
N GLN A 93 -22.35 9.52 33.55
CA GLN A 93 -21.36 8.56 33.09
C GLN A 93 -20.37 9.22 32.13
N TRP A 94 -20.87 9.98 31.16
CA TRP A 94 -20.03 10.69 30.20
C TRP A 94 -19.30 11.87 30.82
N LYS A 95 -19.96 12.58 31.75
CA LYS A 95 -19.32 13.64 32.54
C LYS A 95 -18.05 13.16 33.21
N ARG A 96 -18.10 12.03 33.95
CA ARG A 96 -16.91 11.42 34.58
C ARG A 96 -15.79 11.09 33.59
N LYS A 97 -16.17 10.64 32.38
CA LYS A 97 -15.20 10.35 31.32
C LYS A 97 -14.53 11.60 30.75
N PHE A 98 -15.24 12.73 30.66
CA PHE A 98 -14.64 14.00 30.28
C PHE A 98 -13.79 14.61 31.40
N GLU A 99 -14.20 14.45 32.66
CA GLU A 99 -13.41 14.85 33.85
C GLU A 99 -12.06 14.14 33.92
N SER A 100 -11.96 12.89 33.45
CA SER A 100 -10.69 12.15 33.43
C SER A 100 -9.73 12.59 32.34
N VAL A 101 -10.13 13.46 31.41
CA VAL A 101 -9.27 13.93 30.31
C VAL A 101 -8.60 15.24 30.72
N PRO A 102 -7.25 15.36 30.64
CA PRO A 102 -6.56 16.60 30.95
C PRO A 102 -7.06 17.77 30.08
N SER A 103 -7.39 18.90 30.72
CA SER A 103 -7.91 20.12 30.07
C SER A 103 -6.83 21.19 29.86
N GLY A 104 -7.17 22.28 29.19
CA GLY A 104 -6.29 23.46 29.08
C GLY A 104 -5.12 23.36 28.10
N ARG A 105 -4.97 22.24 27.38
CA ARG A 105 -3.93 22.09 26.34
C ARG A 105 -4.09 23.08 25.18
N VAL A 106 -5.33 23.42 24.84
CA VAL A 106 -5.67 24.31 23.72
C VAL A 106 -6.51 25.47 24.25
N SER A 107 -5.89 26.63 24.46
CA SER A 107 -6.57 27.84 24.94
C SER A 107 -6.98 28.79 23.80
N LYS A 108 -6.26 28.74 22.69
CA LYS A 108 -6.52 29.50 21.46
C LYS A 108 -6.37 28.61 20.24
N ILE A 109 -7.08 28.96 19.17
CA ILE A 109 -7.11 28.19 17.93
C ILE A 109 -6.94 29.14 16.75
N ASN A 110 -6.05 28.79 15.82
CA ASN A 110 -5.96 29.45 14.52
C ASN A 110 -7.15 29.00 13.66
N CYS A 111 -8.08 29.91 13.46
CA CYS A 111 -9.30 29.71 12.69
C CYS A 111 -9.19 30.42 11.34
N VAL A 112 -9.98 29.96 10.37
CA VAL A 112 -10.21 30.64 9.10
C VAL A 112 -11.57 31.32 9.19
N ALA A 113 -11.59 32.64 9.05
CA ALA A 113 -12.80 33.44 9.10
C ALA A 113 -13.33 33.74 7.68
N VAL A 114 -14.63 33.52 7.50
CA VAL A 114 -15.42 33.91 6.32
C VAL A 114 -16.32 35.10 6.66
N GLN A 115 -16.72 35.85 5.64
CA GLN A 115 -17.58 37.01 5.76
C GLN A 115 -19.03 36.61 6.01
N SER A 116 -19.48 35.49 5.44
CA SER A 116 -20.83 34.97 5.59
C SER A 116 -20.87 33.44 5.56
N ARG A 117 -22.01 32.85 5.92
CA ARG A 117 -22.18 31.39 5.83
C ARG A 117 -22.16 30.94 4.36
N GLU A 118 -22.73 31.74 3.47
CA GLU A 118 -22.84 31.45 2.05
C GLU A 118 -21.44 31.27 1.42
N GLU A 119 -20.44 32.05 1.84
CA GLU A 119 -19.03 31.87 1.42
C GLU A 119 -18.45 30.52 1.87
N ALA A 120 -18.97 29.93 2.96
CA ALA A 120 -18.50 28.65 3.48
C ALA A 120 -19.11 27.42 2.78
N GLU A 121 -20.26 27.55 2.13
CA GLU A 121 -21.05 26.40 1.66
C GLU A 121 -20.28 25.53 0.66
N ASP A 122 -19.53 26.12 -0.27
CA ASP A 122 -18.71 25.37 -1.22
C ASP A 122 -17.65 24.53 -0.50
N TRP A 123 -16.98 25.09 0.51
CA TRP A 123 -15.96 24.39 1.30
C TRP A 123 -16.55 23.30 2.19
N LEU A 124 -17.73 23.55 2.77
CA LEU A 124 -18.45 22.56 3.56
C LEU A 124 -18.90 21.39 2.67
N THR A 125 -19.36 21.69 1.45
CA THR A 125 -19.73 20.69 0.45
C THR A 125 -18.53 19.84 0.04
N LEU A 126 -17.39 20.44 -0.28
CA LEU A 126 -16.16 19.69 -0.60
C LEU A 126 -15.69 18.81 0.57
N ARG A 127 -15.86 19.27 1.81
CA ARG A 127 -15.41 18.54 3.00
C ARG A 127 -16.33 17.38 3.39
N HIS A 128 -17.64 17.56 3.28
CA HIS A 128 -18.64 16.61 3.82
C HIS A 128 -19.46 15.89 2.74
N GLY A 129 -19.48 16.39 1.50
CA GLY A 129 -20.21 15.83 0.36
C GLY A 129 -19.60 14.57 -0.25
N GLY A 130 -18.60 13.97 0.40
CA GLY A 130 -17.92 12.77 -0.09
C GLY A 130 -16.87 13.10 -1.15
N GLU A 131 -16.81 12.28 -2.20
CA GLU A 131 -15.78 12.36 -3.23
C GLU A 131 -16.05 13.44 -4.29
N LEU A 132 -17.31 13.68 -4.66
CA LEU A 132 -17.72 14.70 -5.64
C LEU A 132 -16.88 14.65 -6.94
N ASP A 133 -16.80 13.47 -7.57
CA ASP A 133 -15.96 13.17 -8.74
C ASP A 133 -14.48 13.56 -8.53
N GLY A 134 -13.97 13.33 -7.32
CA GLY A 134 -12.59 13.61 -6.91
C GLY A 134 -12.34 15.02 -6.42
N ARG A 135 -13.33 15.93 -6.42
CA ARG A 135 -13.18 17.29 -5.87
C ARG A 135 -13.16 17.32 -4.35
N GLY A 136 -13.93 16.43 -3.72
CA GLY A 136 -14.02 16.28 -2.27
C GLY A 136 -12.99 15.30 -1.72
N ILE A 137 -13.22 14.82 -0.48
CA ILE A 137 -12.29 13.89 0.18
C ILE A 137 -12.55 12.47 -0.31
N VAL A 138 -11.61 11.95 -1.10
CA VAL A 138 -11.52 10.51 -1.44
C VAL A 138 -11.01 9.75 -0.22
N ARG A 139 -11.86 8.90 0.37
CA ARG A 139 -11.43 8.04 1.48
C ARG A 139 -10.51 6.95 0.95
N TRP A 140 -9.47 6.62 1.71
CA TRP A 140 -8.65 5.45 1.43
C TRP A 140 -9.49 4.17 1.40
N SER A 141 -9.25 3.33 0.39
CA SER A 141 -9.80 1.98 0.32
C SER A 141 -9.36 1.14 1.54
N SER A 142 -10.04 0.01 1.78
CA SER A 142 -9.64 -0.89 2.86
C SER A 142 -8.19 -1.38 2.68
N GLY A 143 -7.80 -1.66 1.43
CA GLY A 143 -6.42 -2.02 1.08
C GLY A 143 -5.41 -0.93 1.39
N MET A 144 -5.69 0.32 1.00
CA MET A 144 -4.82 1.47 1.30
C MET A 144 -4.65 1.69 2.81
N ARG A 145 -5.74 1.59 3.58
CA ARG A 145 -5.70 1.69 5.04
C ARG A 145 -4.84 0.58 5.65
N ILE A 146 -5.05 -0.66 5.21
CA ILE A 146 -4.29 -1.82 5.67
C ILE A 146 -2.80 -1.67 5.34
N ARG A 147 -2.44 -1.27 4.11
CA ARG A 147 -1.03 -1.01 3.73
C ARG A 147 -0.37 0.04 4.63
N ARG A 148 -1.11 1.07 5.05
CA ARG A 148 -0.58 2.11 5.94
C ARG A 148 -0.50 1.70 7.41
N GLN A 149 -1.47 0.92 7.90
CA GLN A 149 -1.70 0.70 9.33
C GLN A 149 -1.31 -0.69 9.82
N ALA A 150 -1.26 -1.69 8.94
CA ALA A 150 -1.00 -3.07 9.32
C ALA A 150 0.39 -3.18 9.97
N LYS A 151 0.40 -3.77 11.17
CA LYS A 151 1.62 -4.01 11.93
C LYS A 151 2.07 -5.45 11.70
N ALA A 152 3.37 -5.68 11.80
CA ALA A 152 3.91 -7.03 11.77
C ALA A 152 3.15 -7.93 12.78
N GLY A 153 2.72 -9.10 12.32
CA GLY A 153 1.98 -10.07 13.14
C GLY A 153 0.45 -9.96 13.10
N THR A 154 -0.15 -8.93 12.50
CA THR A 154 -1.62 -8.89 12.35
C THR A 154 -2.13 -9.76 11.19
N SER A 155 -3.43 -10.07 11.20
CA SER A 155 -4.12 -10.82 10.14
C SER A 155 -3.99 -10.13 8.78
N GLU A 156 -4.15 -8.82 8.77
CA GLU A 156 -4.11 -7.98 7.57
C GLU A 156 -2.69 -7.91 7.00
N TYR A 157 -1.68 -7.87 7.87
CA TYR A 157 -0.28 -7.89 7.45
C TYR A 157 0.09 -9.20 6.76
N ARG A 158 -0.36 -10.34 7.34
CA ARG A 158 -0.20 -11.66 6.72
C ARG A 158 -0.95 -11.77 5.39
N ALA A 159 -2.15 -11.22 5.31
CA ALA A 159 -2.92 -11.19 4.07
C ALA A 159 -2.20 -10.42 2.96
N LEU A 160 -1.57 -9.28 3.29
CA LEU A 160 -0.75 -8.52 2.33
C LEU A 160 0.44 -9.33 1.81
N ALA A 161 1.09 -10.15 2.65
CA ALA A 161 2.18 -11.03 2.19
C ALA A 161 1.68 -11.99 1.08
N VAL A 162 0.48 -12.55 1.24
CA VAL A 162 -0.12 -13.43 0.24
C VAL A 162 -0.52 -12.69 -1.02
N ILE A 163 -1.09 -11.49 -0.88
CA ILE A 163 -1.39 -10.62 -2.02
C ILE A 163 -0.12 -10.27 -2.80
N ASN A 164 0.97 -9.93 -2.13
CA ASN A 164 2.24 -9.59 -2.78
C ASN A 164 2.79 -10.80 -3.55
N TRP A 165 2.78 -11.98 -2.93
CA TRP A 165 3.18 -13.22 -3.59
C TRP A 165 2.31 -13.51 -4.83
N LEU A 166 1.00 -13.30 -4.73
CA LEU A 166 0.08 -13.44 -5.87
C LEU A 166 0.38 -12.44 -6.99
N PHE A 167 0.70 -11.19 -6.66
CA PHE A 167 1.12 -10.19 -7.65
C PHE A 167 2.43 -10.59 -8.33
N GLU A 168 3.40 -11.13 -7.61
CA GLU A 168 4.64 -11.67 -8.22
C GLU A 168 4.32 -12.77 -9.23
N GLN A 169 3.34 -13.62 -8.96
CA GLN A 169 2.90 -14.63 -9.93
C GLN A 169 2.23 -14.03 -11.19
N THR A 170 1.93 -12.73 -11.20
CA THR A 170 1.38 -12.01 -12.37
C THR A 170 2.41 -11.20 -13.16
N GLU A 171 3.64 -11.01 -12.65
CA GLU A 171 4.63 -10.05 -13.16
C GLU A 171 5.15 -10.32 -14.59
N ASN A 172 4.85 -11.47 -15.20
CA ASN A 172 5.21 -11.78 -16.58
C ASN A 172 4.18 -11.32 -17.64
N GLY A 173 3.25 -10.42 -17.30
CA GLY A 173 2.22 -9.92 -18.23
C GLY A 173 1.33 -11.03 -18.81
N SER A 174 1.42 -12.25 -18.25
CA SER A 174 0.80 -13.46 -18.77
C SER A 174 -0.66 -13.58 -18.35
N ASN A 175 -1.10 -12.76 -17.38
CA ASN A 175 -2.49 -12.76 -16.91
C ASN A 175 -2.94 -11.38 -16.35
N PRO A 176 -3.15 -10.37 -17.19
CA PRO A 176 -3.69 -9.07 -16.77
C PRO A 176 -5.03 -9.18 -16.03
N GLN A 177 -5.83 -10.20 -16.36
CA GLN A 177 -7.11 -10.45 -15.70
C GLN A 177 -6.91 -10.83 -14.23
N LEU A 178 -5.91 -11.67 -13.92
CA LEU A 178 -5.59 -12.04 -12.54
C LEU A 178 -5.08 -10.84 -11.75
N TYR A 179 -4.21 -10.00 -12.34
CA TYR A 179 -3.71 -8.79 -11.70
C TYR A 179 -4.86 -7.87 -11.24
N ASN A 180 -5.77 -7.54 -12.17
CA ASN A 180 -6.92 -6.67 -11.86
C ASN A 180 -7.84 -7.27 -10.79
N ARG A 181 -8.01 -8.60 -10.82
CA ARG A 181 -8.79 -9.32 -9.80
C ARG A 181 -8.14 -9.23 -8.42
N ILE A 182 -6.82 -9.40 -8.33
CA ILE A 182 -6.09 -9.24 -7.06
C ILE A 182 -6.23 -7.80 -6.55
N GLU A 183 -6.06 -6.79 -7.42
CA GLU A 183 -6.27 -5.38 -7.03
C GLU A 183 -7.67 -5.13 -6.48
N GLN A 184 -8.70 -5.63 -7.17
CA GLN A 184 -10.08 -5.50 -6.70
C GLN A 184 -10.28 -6.15 -5.32
N VAL A 185 -9.70 -7.33 -5.09
CA VAL A 185 -9.73 -7.96 -3.76
C VAL A 185 -9.03 -7.09 -2.72
N VAL A 186 -7.91 -6.46 -3.04
CA VAL A 186 -7.20 -5.58 -2.10
C VAL A 186 -8.05 -4.37 -1.72
N ASP A 187 -8.71 -3.74 -2.67
CA ASP A 187 -9.46 -2.51 -2.39
C ASP A 187 -10.81 -2.79 -1.72
N GLU A 188 -11.50 -3.85 -2.13
CA GLU A 188 -12.89 -4.11 -1.72
C GLU A 188 -13.05 -5.27 -0.72
N LYS A 189 -12.20 -6.30 -0.77
CA LYS A 189 -12.42 -7.60 -0.09
C LYS A 189 -11.31 -8.03 0.86
N ILE A 190 -10.29 -7.22 1.07
CA ILE A 190 -9.05 -7.57 1.78
C ILE A 190 -9.28 -8.06 3.21
N THR A 191 -10.28 -7.54 3.92
CA THR A 191 -10.61 -7.98 5.28
C THR A 191 -11.25 -9.37 5.30
N THR A 192 -12.04 -9.71 4.29
CA THR A 192 -12.60 -11.06 4.11
C THR A 192 -11.53 -12.04 3.66
N PHE A 193 -10.65 -11.61 2.75
CA PHE A 193 -9.48 -12.37 2.34
C PHE A 193 -8.56 -12.67 3.54
N ALA A 194 -8.23 -11.66 4.36
CA ALA A 194 -7.41 -11.83 5.55
C ALA A 194 -7.98 -12.87 6.52
N ARG A 195 -9.30 -12.91 6.69
CA ARG A 195 -9.98 -13.91 7.53
C ARG A 195 -9.77 -15.33 7.02
N LEU A 196 -9.81 -15.54 5.70
CA LEU A 196 -9.56 -16.85 5.09
C LEU A 196 -8.10 -17.26 5.24
N ILE A 197 -7.18 -16.37 4.87
CA ILE A 197 -5.74 -16.66 4.83
C ILE A 197 -5.13 -16.93 6.21
N VAL A 198 -5.69 -16.36 7.27
CA VAL A 198 -5.18 -16.60 8.63
C VAL A 198 -5.66 -17.93 9.19
N ASP A 199 -6.73 -18.50 8.64
CA ASP A 199 -7.25 -19.78 9.09
C ASP A 199 -6.23 -20.91 8.77
N PRO A 200 -5.80 -21.69 9.78
CA PRO A 200 -4.88 -22.81 9.58
C PRO A 200 -5.40 -23.87 8.60
N ASP A 201 -6.71 -24.15 8.59
CA ASP A 201 -7.32 -25.17 7.75
C ASP A 201 -7.29 -24.73 6.27
N ILE A 202 -7.51 -23.43 6.00
CA ILE A 202 -7.36 -22.85 4.65
C ILE A 202 -5.90 -22.92 4.20
N ARG A 203 -4.95 -22.55 5.07
CA ARG A 203 -3.51 -22.60 4.74
C ARG A 203 -3.02 -24.01 4.48
N SER A 204 -3.50 -24.98 5.27
CA SER A 204 -3.22 -26.40 5.09
C SER A 204 -3.77 -26.92 3.76
N TYR A 205 -5.00 -26.54 3.40
CA TYR A 205 -5.60 -26.88 2.11
C TYR A 205 -4.83 -26.24 0.94
N CYS A 206 -4.50 -24.96 1.03
CA CYS A 206 -3.75 -24.25 0.00
C CYS A 206 -2.25 -24.60 -0.02
N LYS A 207 -1.76 -25.41 0.92
CA LYS A 207 -0.37 -25.88 1.04
C LYS A 207 0.66 -24.75 1.12
N PHE A 208 0.43 -23.79 2.02
CA PHE A 208 1.43 -22.75 2.29
C PHE A 208 1.47 -22.35 3.77
N SER A 209 2.59 -21.77 4.18
CA SER A 209 2.74 -21.08 5.47
C SER A 209 3.21 -19.65 5.26
N ILE A 210 3.14 -18.86 6.33
CA ILE A 210 3.53 -17.45 6.32
C ILE A 210 4.60 -17.28 7.38
N ASP A 211 5.80 -16.93 6.97
CA ASP A 211 6.92 -16.60 7.85
C ASP A 211 7.24 -15.10 7.72
N GLY A 212 6.87 -14.33 8.74
CA GLY A 212 6.97 -12.87 8.70
C GLY A 212 6.21 -12.27 7.51
N THR A 213 6.96 -11.83 6.50
CA THR A 213 6.46 -11.22 5.25
C THR A 213 6.46 -12.18 4.05
N GLU A 214 6.97 -13.39 4.21
CA GLU A 214 7.17 -14.32 3.11
C GLU A 214 6.16 -15.46 3.16
N ILE A 215 5.72 -15.88 1.97
CA ILE A 215 5.02 -17.15 1.81
C ILE A 215 6.06 -18.24 1.59
N VAL A 216 5.92 -19.33 2.34
CA VAL A 216 6.60 -20.59 2.05
C VAL A 216 5.57 -21.57 1.51
N THR A 217 5.75 -22.01 0.26
CA THR A 217 4.90 -23.02 -0.35
C THR A 217 5.35 -24.41 0.08
N HIS A 218 4.38 -25.28 0.38
CA HIS A 218 4.59 -26.69 0.77
C HIS A 218 4.13 -27.67 -0.31
N ASP A 219 3.94 -27.14 -1.52
CA ASP A 219 3.53 -27.84 -2.73
C ASP A 219 4.08 -27.03 -3.92
N ARG A 220 3.90 -27.53 -5.14
CA ARG A 220 4.23 -26.82 -6.37
C ARG A 220 3.57 -25.44 -6.40
N ALA A 221 4.35 -24.41 -6.69
CA ALA A 221 3.87 -23.03 -6.71
C ALA A 221 2.66 -22.85 -7.63
N GLU A 222 2.59 -23.60 -8.75
CA GLU A 222 1.45 -23.58 -9.66
C GLU A 222 0.15 -24.07 -9.01
N LEU A 223 0.21 -25.12 -8.17
CA LEU A 223 -0.96 -25.68 -7.49
C LEU A 223 -1.43 -24.77 -6.35
N VAL A 224 -0.49 -24.21 -5.59
CA VAL A 224 -0.79 -23.18 -4.58
C VAL A 224 -1.46 -21.97 -5.24
N LEU A 225 -0.93 -21.52 -6.40
CA LEU A 225 -1.50 -20.42 -7.17
C LEU A 225 -2.92 -20.72 -7.66
N VAL A 226 -3.20 -21.93 -8.17
CA VAL A 226 -4.55 -22.32 -8.61
C VAL A 226 -5.55 -22.22 -7.45
N ARG A 227 -5.21 -22.75 -6.28
CA ARG A 227 -6.08 -22.70 -5.09
C ARG A 227 -6.30 -21.26 -4.60
N LEU A 228 -5.24 -20.45 -4.50
CA LEU A 228 -5.35 -19.06 -4.08
C LEU A 228 -6.08 -18.18 -5.10
N LYS A 229 -5.85 -18.41 -6.40
CA LYS A 229 -6.60 -17.75 -7.48
C LYS A 229 -8.09 -18.05 -7.37
N LYS A 230 -8.46 -19.30 -7.07
CA LYS A 230 -9.85 -19.66 -6.87
C LYS A 230 -10.49 -18.88 -5.70
N ILE A 231 -9.75 -18.66 -4.61
CA ILE A 231 -10.22 -17.81 -3.51
C ILE A 231 -10.42 -16.36 -3.96
N VAL A 232 -9.48 -15.80 -4.73
CA VAL A 232 -9.62 -14.45 -5.33
C VAL A 232 -10.86 -14.38 -6.22
N ASP A 233 -11.06 -15.37 -7.10
CA ASP A 233 -12.18 -15.44 -8.02
C ASP A 233 -13.53 -15.52 -7.30
N ASP A 234 -13.61 -16.30 -6.23
CA ASP A 234 -14.83 -16.43 -5.42
C ASP A 234 -15.17 -15.14 -4.66
N LEU A 235 -14.17 -14.43 -4.12
CA LEU A 235 -14.36 -13.14 -3.45
C LEU A 235 -14.95 -12.08 -4.36
N ILE A 236 -14.50 -12.06 -5.62
CA ILE A 236 -15.04 -11.18 -6.66
C ILE A 236 -16.41 -11.69 -7.13
N GLY A 237 -16.55 -13.01 -7.23
CA GLY A 237 -17.79 -13.70 -7.64
C GLY A 237 -18.92 -13.63 -6.61
N GLY A 238 -18.73 -12.95 -5.47
CA GLY A 238 -19.80 -12.69 -4.50
C GLY A 238 -19.66 -13.42 -3.16
N LEU A 239 -18.51 -14.07 -2.88
CA LEU A 239 -18.25 -14.60 -1.54
C LEU A 239 -18.20 -13.46 -0.52
N THR A 240 -19.16 -13.48 0.40
CA THR A 240 -19.34 -12.44 1.42
C THR A 240 -18.80 -12.86 2.77
N VAL A 241 -18.58 -11.88 3.66
CA VAL A 241 -18.14 -12.13 5.04
C VAL A 241 -19.07 -13.10 5.79
N THR A 242 -20.38 -13.03 5.57
CA THR A 242 -21.36 -13.87 6.28
C THR A 242 -21.25 -15.34 5.93
N GLN A 243 -20.64 -15.68 4.78
CA GLN A 243 -20.42 -17.05 4.32
C GLN A 243 -19.09 -17.64 4.81
N VAL A 244 -18.20 -16.85 5.42
CA VAL A 244 -16.87 -17.30 5.87
C VAL A 244 -16.50 -16.76 7.25
N LYS A 245 -17.50 -16.28 8.01
CA LYS A 245 -17.30 -15.64 9.31
C LYS A 245 -16.91 -16.65 10.37
N GLN A 246 -17.62 -17.78 10.43
CA GLN A 246 -17.43 -18.83 11.43
C GLN A 246 -16.57 -19.97 10.89
N LYS A 247 -16.00 -20.78 11.80
CA LYS A 247 -15.07 -21.85 11.43
C LYS A 247 -15.74 -22.90 10.55
N GLU A 248 -16.95 -23.31 10.90
CA GLU A 248 -17.74 -24.32 10.18
C GLU A 248 -18.01 -23.87 8.73
N GLN A 249 -18.24 -22.58 8.53
CA GLN A 249 -18.48 -22.00 7.22
C GLN A 249 -17.21 -22.00 6.36
N ARG A 250 -16.04 -21.79 6.96
CA ARG A 250 -14.75 -21.87 6.26
C ARG A 250 -14.40 -23.31 5.89
N LEU A 251 -14.70 -24.28 6.75
CA LEU A 251 -14.56 -25.70 6.43
C LEU A 251 -15.48 -26.10 5.27
N ALA A 252 -16.75 -25.69 5.30
CA ALA A 252 -17.67 -25.91 4.18
C ALA A 252 -17.20 -25.25 2.88
N TYR A 253 -16.59 -24.07 2.97
CA TYR A 253 -15.98 -23.38 1.84
C TYR A 253 -14.78 -24.16 1.26
N ILE A 254 -13.92 -24.74 2.10
CA ILE A 254 -12.81 -25.61 1.66
C ILE A 254 -13.34 -26.81 0.90
N GLU A 255 -14.33 -27.54 1.46
CA GLU A 255 -14.89 -28.73 0.79
C GLU A 255 -15.52 -28.39 -0.56
N ARG A 256 -16.18 -27.23 -0.66
CA ARG A 256 -16.71 -26.75 -1.94
C ARG A 256 -15.59 -26.50 -2.96
N ILE A 257 -14.52 -25.81 -2.58
CA ILE A 257 -13.40 -25.55 -3.50
C ILE A 257 -12.70 -26.86 -3.90
N ARG A 258 -12.53 -27.81 -2.96
CA ARG A 258 -11.96 -29.14 -3.23
C ARG A 258 -12.76 -29.87 -4.31
N ASN A 259 -14.09 -29.87 -4.19
CA ASN A 259 -14.96 -30.48 -5.19
C ASN A 259 -14.93 -29.77 -6.55
N GLU A 260 -14.75 -28.44 -6.58
CA GLU A 260 -14.69 -27.66 -7.82
C GLU A 260 -13.35 -27.78 -8.56
N LEU A 261 -12.23 -27.94 -7.83
CA LEU A 261 -10.90 -28.06 -8.41
C LEU A 261 -10.48 -29.52 -8.69
N GLY A 262 -11.12 -30.50 -8.06
CA GLY A 262 -10.83 -31.94 -8.22
C GLY A 262 -9.64 -32.44 -7.37
N GLU A 263 -9.63 -33.74 -7.06
CA GLU A 263 -8.60 -34.42 -6.25
C GLU A 263 -7.20 -34.43 -6.92
N ASP A 264 -7.11 -34.24 -8.25
CA ASP A 264 -5.84 -34.19 -8.99
C ASP A 264 -4.97 -32.98 -8.62
N SER A 265 -5.53 -31.98 -7.95
CA SER A 265 -4.74 -30.89 -7.35
C SER A 265 -4.04 -31.32 -6.05
N ASP A 266 -4.49 -32.38 -5.39
CA ASP A 266 -3.99 -32.87 -4.10
C ASP A 266 -3.06 -34.10 -4.22
N ASN A 267 -3.07 -34.83 -5.34
CA ASN A 267 -2.25 -36.04 -5.56
C ASN A 267 -1.49 -35.98 -6.90
N ALA A 268 -0.29 -35.40 -6.90
CA ALA A 268 0.68 -35.57 -8.00
C ALA A 268 2.05 -35.98 -7.43
N GLU A 269 2.07 -37.02 -6.59
CA GLU A 269 3.25 -37.84 -6.36
C GLU A 269 2.94 -39.29 -6.76
N GLU A 270 3.93 -39.93 -7.38
CA GLU A 270 3.97 -41.30 -7.92
C GLU A 270 3.49 -41.52 -9.37
N SER A 271 4.32 -41.09 -10.34
CA SER A 271 4.68 -42.03 -11.40
C SER A 271 6.14 -41.81 -11.85
N ASP A 272 7.05 -42.56 -11.24
CA ASP A 272 8.28 -43.00 -11.90
C ASP A 272 8.50 -44.49 -11.57
N GLY A 273 8.73 -45.25 -12.65
CA GLY A 273 9.33 -46.59 -12.73
C GLY A 273 8.98 -47.67 -11.71
N SER A 274 8.21 -48.68 -12.13
CA SER A 274 8.77 -50.03 -12.37
C SER A 274 7.69 -51.03 -12.82
N LEU A 275 8.07 -51.80 -13.83
CA LEU A 275 7.43 -53.01 -14.33
C LEU A 275 7.53 -54.18 -13.31
N THR A 276 6.80 -55.26 -13.62
CA THR A 276 6.68 -56.57 -12.94
C THR A 276 5.67 -56.59 -11.79
N GLY A 277 4.77 -57.54 -11.62
CA GLY A 277 4.45 -58.79 -12.29
C GLY A 277 3.19 -59.37 -11.63
N GLU A 278 2.53 -60.31 -12.31
CA GLU A 278 1.29 -60.98 -11.93
C GLU A 278 1.30 -61.59 -10.51
N SER A 279 0.17 -61.53 -9.79
CA SER A 279 -0.65 -62.71 -9.46
C SER A 279 -1.64 -62.48 -8.29
N GLU A 280 -2.87 -62.93 -8.54
CA GLU A 280 -3.83 -63.55 -7.63
C GLU A 280 -4.68 -62.78 -6.61
N ARG A 281 -5.98 -63.08 -6.75
CA ARG A 281 -7.12 -62.78 -5.88
C ARG A 281 -6.98 -63.49 -4.53
N ARG A 282 -7.59 -62.94 -3.47
CA ARG A 282 -8.79 -63.50 -2.77
C ARG A 282 -8.87 -63.11 -1.27
N VAL A 283 -9.94 -62.36 -0.94
CA VAL A 283 -10.84 -62.52 0.25
C VAL A 283 -10.33 -62.24 1.67
N ARG A 284 -10.95 -61.23 2.32
CA ARG A 284 -11.14 -61.04 3.79
C ARG A 284 -12.05 -62.14 4.37
N PRO A 285 -12.00 -62.56 5.66
CA PRO A 285 -12.22 -61.62 6.79
C PRO A 285 -11.60 -61.95 8.17
N LYS A 286 -11.61 -60.88 9.00
CA LYS A 286 -11.77 -60.76 10.48
C LYS A 286 -11.37 -61.93 11.40
N ASP A 287 -10.55 -61.66 12.42
CA ASP A 287 -11.01 -61.38 13.80
C ASP A 287 -9.85 -61.16 14.80
N GLY A 288 -10.08 -60.27 15.78
CA GLY A 288 -9.80 -60.50 17.20
C GLY A 288 -8.36 -60.42 17.76
N GLY A 289 -8.13 -59.38 18.58
CA GLY A 289 -7.67 -59.60 19.96
C GLY A 289 -6.23 -59.20 20.35
N GLY A 290 -6.12 -58.11 21.13
CA GLY A 290 -5.52 -58.18 22.47
C GLY A 290 -4.03 -57.80 22.67
N ALA A 291 -3.84 -56.80 23.55
CA ALA A 291 -2.72 -56.60 24.50
C ALA A 291 -1.33 -56.21 23.92
N GLU A 292 -0.44 -55.46 24.55
CA GLU A 292 -0.35 -54.63 25.76
C GLU A 292 1.01 -53.92 25.69
N GLY A 293 1.15 -52.77 26.37
CA GLY A 293 2.43 -52.18 26.80
C GLY A 293 3.18 -51.33 25.77
N ASP A 294 3.84 -50.22 26.11
CA ASP A 294 3.96 -49.48 27.36
C ASP A 294 4.73 -48.18 27.00
N ASN A 295 4.27 -47.03 27.53
CA ASN A 295 5.08 -45.98 28.19
C ASN A 295 6.32 -45.37 27.45
N LYS A 296 6.64 -44.06 27.47
CA LYS A 296 6.32 -42.96 28.40
C LYS A 296 7.09 -41.67 27.94
N TYR A 297 6.75 -40.55 28.59
CA TYR A 297 7.39 -39.20 28.59
C TYR A 297 6.98 -38.30 27.40
N GLY A 298 6.24 -37.20 27.55
CA GLY A 298 6.28 -36.11 28.55
C GLY A 298 6.78 -34.87 27.81
N ASP A 299 6.04 -33.76 27.67
CA ASP A 299 5.93 -32.74 28.71
C ASP A 299 4.89 -31.65 28.38
N LYS A 300 4.28 -31.19 29.46
CA LYS A 300 3.48 -30.01 29.80
C LYS A 300 2.94 -29.02 28.76
N SER A 301 1.61 -28.91 28.86
CA SER A 301 0.80 -27.69 28.89
C SER A 301 1.46 -26.44 29.48
N VAL A 302 1.32 -25.31 28.77
CA VAL A 302 1.07 -23.99 29.38
C VAL A 302 0.05 -23.26 28.51
N SER A 303 -1.17 -23.08 29.03
CA SER A 303 -2.09 -22.03 28.55
C SER A 303 -1.56 -20.66 28.98
N PRO A 304 -1.84 -19.62 28.20
CA PRO A 304 -2.71 -18.60 28.77
C PRO A 304 -3.81 -18.15 27.81
N ASP A 305 -5.03 -18.19 28.34
CA ASP A 305 -6.11 -17.31 27.94
C ASP A 305 -5.71 -15.84 28.10
N ASP A 306 -6.46 -15.00 27.38
CA ASP A 306 -6.64 -13.55 27.54
C ASP A 306 -5.94 -12.65 26.51
N VAL A 307 -6.59 -12.49 25.35
CA VAL A 307 -6.55 -11.22 24.62
C VAL A 307 -7.96 -10.93 24.08
N GLY A 308 -8.61 -9.96 24.73
CA GLY A 308 -9.98 -9.55 24.50
C GLY A 308 -10.31 -9.13 23.07
N ALA A 309 -11.47 -9.59 22.62
CA ALA A 309 -12.15 -9.15 21.41
C ALA A 309 -12.45 -7.65 21.47
N ARG A 310 -11.82 -6.87 20.59
CA ARG A 310 -12.24 -5.50 20.27
C ARG A 310 -13.22 -5.57 19.10
N ASN A 311 -14.48 -5.27 19.37
CA ASN A 311 -15.51 -5.06 18.36
C ASN A 311 -15.33 -3.66 17.75
N ASP A 312 -14.80 -3.60 16.53
CA ASP A 312 -14.83 -2.38 15.73
C ASP A 312 -16.15 -2.29 14.93
N PRO A 313 -16.89 -1.17 15.00
CA PRO A 313 -18.11 -0.98 14.23
C PRO A 313 -17.81 -0.70 12.75
N ALA A 314 -18.61 -1.30 11.87
CA ALA A 314 -18.52 -1.19 10.41
C ALA A 314 -18.77 0.25 9.92
N PRO A 315 -18.11 0.71 8.84
CA PRO A 315 -18.47 1.96 8.17
C PRO A 315 -19.68 1.74 7.24
N GLU A 316 -20.74 2.51 7.48
CA GLU A 316 -21.92 2.62 6.62
C GLU A 316 -21.57 3.28 5.28
N GLN A 317 -22.19 2.77 4.21
CA GLN A 317 -22.09 3.26 2.83
C GLN A 317 -22.90 4.56 2.64
N PRO A 318 -22.46 5.49 1.77
CA PRO A 318 -23.24 6.69 1.44
C PRO A 318 -24.39 6.39 0.46
N PRO A 319 -25.49 7.16 0.49
CA PRO A 319 -26.58 7.07 -0.48
C PRO A 319 -26.20 7.66 -1.85
N GLN A 320 -26.81 7.12 -2.91
CA GLN A 320 -26.68 7.54 -4.31
C GLN A 320 -27.41 8.87 -4.57
N GLU A 321 -26.78 9.80 -5.29
CA GLU A 321 -27.41 11.05 -5.76
C GLU A 321 -27.65 11.05 -7.28
N GLN A 322 -28.78 11.65 -7.65
CA GLN A 322 -29.32 11.80 -9.00
C GLN A 322 -28.82 13.11 -9.63
N GLU A 323 -28.39 13.02 -10.88
CA GLU A 323 -27.97 14.15 -11.72
C GLU A 323 -29.12 15.12 -12.06
N TYR A 324 -28.85 16.42 -12.00
CA TYR A 324 -29.49 17.43 -12.83
C TYR A 324 -28.42 18.37 -13.39
N GLY A 325 -28.41 18.51 -14.71
CA GLY A 325 -27.37 19.20 -15.47
C GLY A 325 -27.69 20.63 -15.91
N GLY A 326 -26.72 21.18 -16.64
CA GLY A 326 -26.78 22.41 -17.45
C GLY A 326 -26.27 23.66 -16.72
N GLY A 327 -25.37 24.50 -17.25
CA GLY A 327 -24.71 24.58 -18.55
C GLY A 327 -24.25 26.05 -18.78
N HIS A 328 -23.14 26.22 -19.52
CA HIS A 328 -22.66 27.45 -20.22
C HIS A 328 -22.30 28.66 -19.32
N SER A 329 -21.34 29.55 -19.60
CA SER A 329 -20.37 29.84 -20.68
C SER A 329 -19.48 30.97 -20.11
N GLY A 330 -18.15 30.98 -20.26
CA GLY A 330 -17.47 31.62 -21.40
C GLY A 330 -16.86 32.98 -20.99
N GLY A 331 -15.61 33.25 -21.36
CA GLY A 331 -15.03 34.60 -21.35
C GLY A 331 -13.56 34.70 -20.93
N GLN A 332 -12.67 34.66 -21.92
CA GLN A 332 -11.26 35.04 -21.84
C GLN A 332 -11.12 36.57 -21.66
N ASN A 333 -10.06 37.04 -20.98
CA ASN A 333 -9.01 37.85 -21.63
C ASN A 333 -7.85 38.20 -20.68
N THR A 334 -6.70 38.30 -21.34
CA THR A 334 -5.31 38.52 -20.93
C THR A 334 -4.95 40.00 -20.72
N GLU A 335 -3.66 40.21 -20.38
CA GLU A 335 -2.84 41.44 -20.40
C GLU A 335 -2.69 42.12 -19.02
N GLU A 336 -1.55 42.62 -18.56
CA GLU A 336 -0.13 42.65 -18.95
C GLU A 336 0.63 43.22 -17.71
N GLU A 337 1.87 42.82 -17.45
CA GLU A 337 2.79 43.51 -16.52
C GLU A 337 3.31 44.82 -17.13
N PRO A 338 3.85 45.78 -16.34
CA PRO A 338 5.31 45.81 -16.20
C PRO A 338 5.89 46.40 -14.89
N ASP A 339 7.19 46.13 -14.75
CA ASP A 339 8.29 46.96 -14.22
C ASP A 339 8.78 46.86 -12.75
N ALA A 340 10.07 46.49 -12.66
CA ALA A 340 10.96 46.58 -11.51
C ALA A 340 11.89 47.80 -11.62
N PRO A 341 12.44 48.33 -10.51
CA PRO A 341 13.91 48.48 -10.38
C PRO A 341 14.41 48.49 -8.90
N PRO A 342 15.71 48.75 -8.57
CA PRO A 342 16.97 48.12 -9.00
C PRO A 342 17.91 47.73 -7.79
N GLU A 343 18.97 46.95 -8.07
CA GLU A 343 20.06 46.55 -7.15
C GLU A 343 21.16 47.61 -6.91
N LYS A 344 21.82 47.58 -5.72
CA LYS A 344 23.26 47.86 -5.44
C LYS A 344 23.69 47.23 -4.07
N PRO A 345 24.98 47.14 -3.68
CA PRO A 345 26.04 46.24 -4.15
C PRO A 345 26.70 45.40 -3.02
N GLN A 346 27.51 44.40 -3.42
CA GLN A 346 28.20 43.38 -2.61
C GLN A 346 29.24 43.92 -1.61
N GLN A 347 29.40 43.22 -0.47
CA GLN A 347 30.66 43.16 0.30
C GLN A 347 31.08 41.72 0.62
N ASN A 348 32.34 41.45 0.27
CA ASN A 348 33.08 40.20 0.40
C ASN A 348 33.40 39.83 1.86
N GLY A 349 33.01 38.61 2.27
CA GLY A 349 33.54 37.93 3.45
C GLY A 349 34.01 36.51 3.08
N LYS A 350 35.32 36.33 2.89
CA LYS A 350 35.95 35.04 2.55
C LYS A 350 35.72 33.99 3.66
N LYS A 351 34.82 33.02 3.42
CA LYS A 351 34.84 31.70 4.09
C LYS A 351 35.45 30.68 3.12
N ARG A 352 36.52 30.01 3.56
CA ARG A 352 37.20 28.92 2.84
C ARG A 352 36.17 27.87 2.39
N SER A 353 35.99 27.74 1.07
CA SER A 353 35.17 26.67 0.49
C SER A 353 35.93 25.36 0.55
N LYS A 354 35.24 24.31 1.02
CA LYS A 354 35.69 22.93 0.82
C LYS A 354 35.76 22.70 -0.69
N ARG A 355 36.90 22.15 -1.13
CA ARG A 355 37.23 21.70 -2.49
C ARG A 355 36.00 21.05 -3.16
N ASN A 356 35.42 21.75 -4.14
CA ASN A 356 34.36 21.21 -5.01
C ASN A 356 34.90 19.95 -5.70
N GLN A 357 34.34 18.79 -5.37
CA GLN A 357 34.39 17.65 -6.27
C GLN A 357 33.55 18.01 -7.51
N PRO A 358 33.97 17.67 -8.74
CA PRO A 358 33.17 17.93 -9.93
C PRO A 358 31.80 17.26 -9.77
N ALA A 359 30.73 18.00 -10.09
CA ALA A 359 29.37 17.48 -10.08
C ALA A 359 29.32 16.23 -10.96
N ARG A 360 28.78 15.12 -10.42
CA ARG A 360 28.62 13.89 -11.18
C ARG A 360 27.76 14.17 -12.43
N PRO A 361 28.10 13.62 -13.59
CA PRO A 361 27.28 13.80 -14.79
C PRO A 361 25.89 13.20 -14.56
N THR A 362 24.84 14.00 -14.77
CA THR A 362 23.42 13.62 -14.64
C THR A 362 22.92 12.87 -15.88
N LYS A 363 23.72 11.94 -16.42
CA LYS A 363 23.37 11.16 -17.61
C LYS A 363 23.26 9.69 -17.25
N LEU A 364 22.25 9.01 -17.80
CA LEU A 364 22.17 7.56 -17.72
C LEU A 364 23.33 6.91 -18.48
N PHE A 365 23.80 5.79 -17.94
CA PHE A 365 24.82 4.91 -18.47
C PHE A 365 26.06 5.67 -18.91
N HIS A 366 26.48 6.63 -18.09
CA HIS A 366 27.56 7.53 -18.44
C HIS A 366 28.85 6.75 -18.72
N GLY A 367 29.41 6.95 -19.91
CA GLY A 367 30.64 6.28 -20.35
C GLY A 367 30.45 4.87 -20.92
N LEU A 368 29.26 4.27 -20.84
CA LEU A 368 29.00 2.97 -21.46
C LEU A 368 29.00 3.08 -23.00
N ARG A 369 29.74 2.19 -23.66
CA ARG A 369 29.77 2.04 -25.12
C ARG A 369 29.75 0.56 -25.50
N LEU A 370 28.64 0.11 -26.07
CA LEU A 370 28.49 -1.24 -26.58
C LEU A 370 29.06 -1.34 -28.00
N LYS A 371 30.04 -2.22 -28.22
CA LYS A 371 30.70 -2.48 -29.50
C LYS A 371 30.11 -3.70 -30.21
N ASN A 372 29.74 -4.74 -29.49
CA ASN A 372 29.35 -6.03 -30.06
C ASN A 372 27.84 -6.24 -30.10
N ALA A 373 27.08 -5.55 -29.25
CA ALA A 373 25.62 -5.54 -29.25
C ALA A 373 25.01 -5.09 -30.59
N SER A 374 23.75 -5.43 -30.80
CA SER A 374 23.01 -5.17 -32.02
C SER A 374 22.81 -3.68 -32.24
N ARG A 375 22.51 -3.30 -33.48
CA ARG A 375 22.20 -1.90 -33.83
C ARG A 375 21.05 -1.36 -32.98
N ARG A 376 20.00 -2.16 -32.76
CA ARG A 376 18.84 -1.79 -31.94
C ARG A 376 19.26 -1.48 -30.50
N THR A 377 20.02 -2.37 -29.85
CA THR A 377 20.48 -2.17 -28.48
C THR A 377 21.35 -0.91 -28.35
N LYS A 378 22.24 -0.68 -29.32
CA LYS A 378 23.07 0.54 -29.39
C LYS A 378 22.27 1.83 -29.60
N ASP A 379 21.17 1.77 -30.35
CA ASP A 379 20.31 2.93 -30.61
C ASP A 379 19.52 3.30 -29.34
N VAL A 380 18.92 2.31 -28.66
CA VAL A 380 18.21 2.51 -27.38
C VAL A 380 19.14 3.05 -26.28
N LEU A 381 20.37 2.53 -26.19
CA LEU A 381 21.37 3.07 -25.25
C LEU A 381 21.67 4.55 -25.53
N ARG A 382 21.81 4.93 -26.81
CA ARG A 382 22.08 6.32 -27.20
C ARG A 382 20.90 7.24 -26.89
N GLU A 383 19.68 6.77 -27.03
CA GLU A 383 18.47 7.48 -26.63
C GLU A 383 18.46 7.71 -25.10
N ALA A 384 18.70 6.66 -24.31
CA ALA A 384 18.80 6.75 -22.86
C ALA A 384 19.88 7.75 -22.39
N GLN A 385 21.06 7.74 -23.03
CA GLN A 385 22.18 8.65 -22.72
C GLN A 385 21.94 10.12 -23.09
N ARG A 386 20.97 10.41 -23.98
CA ARG A 386 20.64 11.76 -24.46
C ARG A 386 19.44 12.38 -23.74
N LEU A 387 18.68 11.58 -23.00
CA LEU A 387 17.47 12.03 -22.34
C LEU A 387 17.77 13.06 -21.24
N GLU A 388 16.93 14.09 -21.15
CA GLU A 388 17.01 15.13 -20.13
C GLU A 388 16.24 14.67 -18.89
N LEU A 389 16.96 14.34 -17.81
CA LEU A 389 16.40 13.59 -16.69
C LEU A 389 15.47 14.40 -15.79
N GLU A 390 15.58 15.73 -15.73
CA GLU A 390 14.68 16.51 -14.89
C GLU A 390 13.29 16.61 -15.49
N SER A 391 13.17 16.69 -16.82
CA SER A 391 11.86 16.72 -17.48
C SER A 391 11.27 15.34 -17.74
N PHE A 392 12.08 14.28 -17.92
CA PHE A 392 11.61 12.99 -18.45
C PHE A 392 11.92 11.78 -17.55
N LYS A 393 11.59 11.86 -16.25
CA LYS A 393 11.90 10.82 -15.23
C LYS A 393 11.28 9.46 -15.53
N ASN A 394 10.02 9.40 -15.96
CA ASN A 394 9.34 8.14 -16.26
C ASN A 394 9.89 7.49 -17.55
N SER A 395 10.15 8.28 -18.58
CA SER A 395 10.79 7.80 -19.81
C SER A 395 12.22 7.31 -19.54
N ALA A 396 12.95 7.99 -18.65
CA ALA A 396 14.28 7.58 -18.19
C ALA A 396 14.24 6.21 -17.50
N ALA A 397 13.23 5.97 -16.65
CA ALA A 397 13.05 4.69 -15.99
C ALA A 397 12.74 3.55 -16.99
N ALA A 398 11.84 3.79 -17.94
CA ALA A 398 11.51 2.83 -18.99
C ALA A 398 12.72 2.45 -19.84
N LEU A 399 13.49 3.46 -20.28
CA LEU A 399 14.71 3.24 -21.06
C LEU A 399 15.80 2.54 -20.25
N THR A 400 15.91 2.82 -18.95
CA THR A 400 16.88 2.12 -18.06
C THR A 400 16.61 0.63 -18.04
N ARG A 401 15.35 0.21 -17.82
CA ARG A 401 14.97 -1.20 -17.86
C ARG A 401 15.22 -1.81 -19.24
N MET A 402 14.80 -1.11 -20.29
CA MET A 402 14.90 -1.61 -21.67
C MET A 402 16.36 -1.84 -22.10
N VAL A 403 17.30 -0.95 -21.73
CA VAL A 403 18.73 -1.13 -22.02
C VAL A 403 19.28 -2.37 -21.32
N VAL A 404 19.01 -2.54 -20.02
CA VAL A 404 19.50 -3.70 -19.25
C VAL A 404 18.94 -4.99 -19.83
N GLU A 405 17.63 -5.04 -20.08
CA GLU A 405 16.95 -6.21 -20.64
C GLU A 405 17.53 -6.60 -22.01
N LEU A 406 17.66 -5.64 -22.94
CA LEU A 406 18.14 -5.93 -24.29
C LEU A 406 19.56 -6.49 -24.29
N VAL A 407 20.48 -5.89 -23.51
CA VAL A 407 21.87 -6.36 -23.44
C VAL A 407 21.95 -7.76 -22.81
N VAL A 408 21.20 -8.00 -21.74
CA VAL A 408 21.17 -9.30 -21.05
C VAL A 408 20.63 -10.40 -21.95
N VAL A 409 19.50 -10.16 -22.61
CA VAL A 409 18.90 -11.12 -23.54
C VAL A 409 19.83 -11.40 -24.71
N GLU A 410 20.39 -10.35 -25.31
CA GLU A 410 21.28 -10.50 -26.46
C GLU A 410 22.57 -11.26 -26.09
N ALA A 411 23.11 -11.07 -24.89
CA ALA A 411 24.28 -11.79 -24.40
C ALA A 411 24.00 -13.28 -24.17
N ILE A 412 22.84 -13.63 -23.59
CA ILE A 412 22.42 -15.03 -23.41
C ILE A 412 22.27 -15.72 -24.77
N GLU A 413 21.57 -15.07 -25.71
CA GLU A 413 21.31 -15.64 -27.04
C GLU A 413 22.59 -15.79 -27.86
N THR A 414 23.47 -14.77 -27.87
CA THR A 414 24.71 -14.78 -28.65
C THR A 414 25.68 -15.86 -28.16
N ASN A 415 25.79 -16.05 -26.84
CA ASN A 415 26.71 -17.02 -26.25
C ASN A 415 26.10 -18.42 -26.05
N GLY A 416 24.83 -18.62 -26.41
CA GLY A 416 24.15 -19.90 -26.25
C GLY A 416 24.02 -20.37 -24.79
N TRP A 417 23.94 -19.43 -23.84
CA TRP A 417 23.83 -19.78 -22.42
C TRP A 417 22.46 -20.41 -22.13
N LYS A 418 22.46 -21.47 -21.31
CA LYS A 418 21.23 -22.19 -20.96
C LYS A 418 20.28 -21.27 -20.19
N SER A 419 19.19 -20.89 -20.84
CA SER A 419 18.07 -20.14 -20.27
C SER A 419 16.78 -20.91 -20.54
N LYS A 420 15.88 -20.97 -19.55
CA LYS A 420 14.51 -21.46 -19.81
C LYS A 420 13.77 -20.47 -20.71
N GLU A 421 12.76 -20.93 -21.43
CA GLU A 421 11.83 -20.01 -22.12
C GLU A 421 11.06 -19.18 -21.08
N ARG A 422 10.89 -17.87 -21.35
CA ARG A 422 10.15 -16.92 -20.50
C ARG A 422 10.68 -16.72 -19.06
N GLN A 423 11.99 -16.63 -18.90
CA GLN A 423 12.59 -16.22 -17.62
C GLN A 423 12.41 -14.73 -17.32
N GLU A 424 12.22 -14.42 -16.03
CA GLU A 424 12.24 -13.05 -15.52
C GLU A 424 13.63 -12.41 -15.67
N LEU A 425 13.71 -11.08 -15.76
CA LEU A 425 14.97 -10.34 -15.87
C LEU A 425 15.97 -10.71 -14.77
N LYS A 426 15.50 -10.94 -13.53
CA LYS A 426 16.36 -11.34 -12.41
C LYS A 426 17.09 -12.66 -12.68
N GLU A 427 16.39 -13.64 -13.26
CA GLU A 427 16.96 -14.95 -13.57
C GLU A 427 17.94 -14.84 -14.74
N ARG A 428 17.61 -14.03 -15.74
CA ARG A 428 18.50 -13.76 -16.88
C ARG A 428 19.80 -13.10 -16.43
N ILE A 429 19.73 -12.11 -15.54
CA ILE A 429 20.92 -11.47 -14.96
C ILE A 429 21.72 -12.50 -14.14
N ARG A 430 21.09 -13.41 -13.39
CA ARG A 430 21.82 -14.48 -12.70
C ARG A 430 22.52 -15.43 -13.66
N THR A 431 21.86 -15.84 -14.74
CA THR A 431 22.47 -16.65 -15.79
C THR A 431 23.70 -15.95 -16.34
N CYS A 432 23.60 -14.66 -16.66
CA CYS A 432 24.74 -13.86 -17.08
C CYS A 432 25.86 -13.83 -16.04
N LEU A 433 25.57 -13.51 -14.77
CA LEU A 433 26.55 -13.44 -13.69
C LEU A 433 27.28 -14.77 -13.48
N ALA A 434 26.57 -15.90 -13.53
CA ALA A 434 27.15 -17.23 -13.39
C ALA A 434 28.13 -17.59 -14.52
N ASN A 435 27.96 -17.01 -15.71
CA ASN A 435 28.85 -17.26 -16.85
C ASN A 435 30.04 -16.28 -16.88
N ILE A 436 29.84 -15.00 -16.55
CA ILE A 436 30.90 -13.98 -16.66
C ILE A 436 31.76 -13.81 -15.40
N ASP A 437 31.26 -14.23 -14.23
CA ASP A 437 31.97 -14.15 -12.93
C ASP A 437 31.65 -15.37 -12.05
N PRO A 438 31.97 -16.60 -12.49
CA PRO A 438 31.62 -17.83 -11.77
C PRO A 438 32.25 -17.91 -10.37
N GLU A 439 33.49 -17.43 -10.25
CA GLU A 439 34.25 -17.41 -8.99
C GLU A 439 33.94 -16.18 -8.12
N ASN A 440 32.99 -15.33 -8.52
CA ASN A 440 32.50 -14.22 -7.72
C ASN A 440 33.58 -13.18 -7.34
N ASN A 441 34.60 -13.03 -8.18
CA ASN A 441 35.81 -12.24 -7.91
C ASN A 441 35.68 -10.78 -8.32
N GLU A 442 34.79 -10.44 -9.25
CA GLU A 442 34.66 -9.06 -9.72
C GLU A 442 33.93 -8.19 -8.68
N VAL A 443 34.69 -7.31 -8.03
CA VAL A 443 34.22 -6.45 -6.94
C VAL A 443 33.11 -5.51 -7.42
N LYS A 444 33.18 -5.03 -8.66
CA LYS A 444 32.17 -4.12 -9.22
C LYS A 444 30.83 -4.80 -9.47
N LEU A 445 30.79 -6.13 -9.59
CA LEU A 445 29.56 -6.91 -9.73
C LEU A 445 28.92 -7.30 -8.39
N LYS A 446 29.64 -7.12 -7.28
CA LYS A 446 29.19 -7.52 -5.93
C LYS A 446 27.83 -6.92 -5.58
N ASP A 447 27.59 -5.66 -5.92
CA ASP A 447 26.32 -5.01 -5.62
C ASP A 447 25.16 -5.61 -6.41
N ILE A 448 25.35 -5.90 -7.70
CA ILE A 448 24.33 -6.56 -8.51
C ILE A 448 24.06 -7.97 -7.97
N ARG A 449 25.12 -8.75 -7.70
CA ARG A 449 25.02 -10.11 -7.16
C ARG A 449 24.22 -10.18 -5.85
N ASN A 450 24.51 -9.28 -4.91
CA ASN A 450 23.90 -9.31 -3.59
C ASN A 450 22.50 -8.68 -3.55
N GLN A 451 22.25 -7.70 -4.42
CA GLN A 451 21.06 -6.86 -4.31
C GLN A 451 19.97 -7.18 -5.33
N ILE A 452 20.24 -8.06 -6.30
CA ILE A 452 19.23 -8.48 -7.29
C ILE A 452 18.00 -9.13 -6.65
N ASP A 453 18.18 -9.77 -5.50
CA ASP A 453 17.11 -10.44 -4.72
C ASP A 453 16.52 -9.57 -3.62
N THR A 454 17.12 -8.43 -3.35
CA THR A 454 16.66 -7.52 -2.30
C THR A 454 15.56 -6.63 -2.86
N ARG A 455 14.30 -6.88 -2.48
CA ARG A 455 13.12 -6.12 -2.95
C ARG A 455 13.17 -4.61 -2.72
N ASN A 456 13.92 -4.16 -1.72
CA ASN A 456 14.10 -2.75 -1.38
C ASN A 456 15.44 -2.18 -1.87
N SER A 457 16.20 -2.91 -2.70
CA SER A 457 17.38 -2.35 -3.33
C SER A 457 17.00 -1.59 -4.58
N LEU A 458 17.52 -0.36 -4.69
CA LEU A 458 17.43 0.47 -5.88
C LEU A 458 17.81 -0.29 -7.17
N ILE A 459 18.74 -1.23 -7.10
CA ILE A 459 19.35 -1.91 -8.25
C ILE A 459 18.55 -3.17 -8.65
N SER A 460 17.50 -3.54 -7.91
CA SER A 460 16.76 -4.78 -8.19
C SER A 460 15.93 -4.70 -9.49
N ALA A 461 15.75 -5.86 -10.15
CA ALA A 461 14.82 -5.98 -11.27
C ALA A 461 13.39 -5.58 -10.88
N ASN A 462 13.04 -5.76 -9.60
CA ASN A 462 11.76 -5.39 -9.01
C ASN A 462 11.60 -3.87 -8.90
N THR A 463 12.64 -3.12 -8.55
CA THR A 463 12.59 -1.64 -8.53
C THR A 463 12.41 -1.08 -9.93
N MET A 464 13.12 -1.62 -10.93
CA MET A 464 12.89 -1.26 -12.33
C MET A 464 11.49 -1.65 -12.82
N ASN A 465 10.87 -2.69 -12.24
CA ASN A 465 9.48 -3.07 -12.51
C ASN A 465 8.50 -2.08 -11.87
N ALA A 466 8.76 -1.71 -10.62
CA ALA A 466 7.95 -0.79 -9.84
C ALA A 466 7.86 0.59 -10.52
N PHE A 467 8.93 1.10 -11.12
CA PHE A 467 8.85 2.38 -11.86
C PHE A 467 7.86 2.39 -13.03
N LEU A 468 7.51 1.23 -13.58
CA LEU A 468 6.62 1.13 -14.74
C LEU A 468 5.20 0.74 -14.38
N HIS A 469 5.03 -0.01 -13.29
CA HIS A 469 3.76 -0.66 -12.98
C HIS A 469 3.16 -0.22 -11.65
N ASN A 470 3.91 0.51 -10.80
CA ASN A 470 3.36 1.07 -9.57
C ASN A 470 3.02 2.56 -9.77
N TYR A 471 1.72 2.85 -9.89
CA TYR A 471 1.19 4.21 -10.07
C TYR A 471 1.62 5.21 -8.98
N HIS A 472 1.98 4.73 -7.79
CA HIS A 472 2.39 5.58 -6.67
C HIS A 472 3.91 5.71 -6.50
N TYR A 473 4.70 5.06 -7.35
CA TYR A 473 6.16 5.04 -7.22
C TYR A 473 6.81 5.85 -8.35
N PHE A 474 7.20 7.08 -8.03
CA PHE A 474 7.82 8.00 -8.97
C PHE A 474 9.35 7.95 -8.86
N PRO A 475 10.08 7.71 -9.97
CA PRO A 475 11.54 7.69 -9.96
C PRO A 475 12.11 9.09 -9.74
N THR A 476 13.15 9.20 -8.91
CA THR A 476 13.97 10.41 -8.80
C THR A 476 15.20 10.34 -9.72
N VAL A 477 15.73 11.49 -10.13
CA VAL A 477 16.97 11.55 -10.94
C VAL A 477 18.14 10.88 -10.23
N ALA A 478 18.26 11.07 -8.92
CA ALA A 478 19.32 10.47 -8.11
C ALA A 478 19.25 8.93 -8.13
N GLU A 479 18.05 8.36 -8.01
CA GLU A 479 17.85 6.90 -8.08
C GLU A 479 18.19 6.37 -9.47
N LEU A 480 17.69 7.01 -10.53
CA LEU A 480 17.94 6.59 -11.90
C LEU A 480 19.43 6.58 -12.26
N VAL A 481 20.16 7.64 -11.87
CA VAL A 481 21.62 7.71 -12.06
C VAL A 481 22.31 6.62 -11.22
N ALA A 482 21.92 6.44 -9.96
CA ALA A 482 22.52 5.43 -9.09
C ALA A 482 22.33 4.00 -9.63
N ILE A 483 21.14 3.67 -10.14
CA ILE A 483 20.85 2.38 -10.77
C ILE A 483 21.71 2.21 -12.01
N SER A 484 21.69 3.22 -12.88
CA SER A 484 22.38 3.17 -14.15
C SER A 484 23.89 2.97 -13.98
N ASP A 485 24.52 3.72 -13.07
CA ASP A 485 25.95 3.61 -12.75
C ASP A 485 26.35 2.20 -12.29
N LYS A 486 25.47 1.51 -11.56
CA LYS A 486 25.72 0.16 -11.06
C LYS A 486 25.72 -0.87 -12.17
N TYR A 487 24.89 -0.69 -13.19
CA TYR A 487 24.80 -1.59 -14.34
C TYR A 487 25.88 -1.35 -15.40
N VAL A 488 26.50 -0.16 -15.48
CA VAL A 488 27.50 0.16 -16.54
C VAL A 488 28.58 -0.91 -16.68
N HIS A 489 29.21 -1.32 -15.57
CA HIS A 489 30.31 -2.29 -15.66
C HIS A 489 29.83 -3.68 -16.10
N PHE A 490 28.70 -4.13 -15.56
CA PHE A 490 28.07 -5.40 -15.93
C PHE A 490 27.71 -5.45 -17.42
N LEU A 491 27.05 -4.41 -17.93
CA LEU A 491 26.67 -4.33 -19.34
C LEU A 491 27.88 -4.27 -20.27
N SER A 492 28.99 -3.66 -19.82
CA SER A 492 30.25 -3.65 -20.58
C SER A 492 30.87 -5.04 -20.69
N MET A 493 30.89 -5.81 -19.60
CA MET A 493 31.41 -7.19 -19.62
C MET A 493 30.56 -8.10 -20.50
N LEU A 494 29.23 -7.95 -20.46
CA LEU A 494 28.35 -8.70 -21.36
C LEU A 494 28.59 -8.36 -22.83
N ASP A 495 28.89 -7.11 -23.14
CA ASP A 495 29.25 -6.72 -24.50
C ASP A 495 30.57 -7.31 -24.96
N GLU A 496 31.56 -7.43 -24.07
CA GLU A 496 32.83 -8.08 -24.39
C GLU A 496 32.62 -9.58 -24.70
N GLU A 497 31.87 -10.30 -23.86
CA GLU A 497 31.52 -11.72 -24.09
C GLU A 497 30.77 -11.94 -25.41
N MET A 498 29.83 -11.05 -25.76
CA MET A 498 29.15 -11.10 -27.07
C MET A 498 30.11 -10.97 -28.27
N GLY A 499 31.30 -10.39 -28.07
CA GLY A 499 32.35 -10.32 -29.08
C GLY A 499 33.17 -11.60 -29.19
N ASP A 500 33.43 -12.26 -28.06
CA ASP A 500 34.22 -13.48 -27.99
C ASP A 500 33.43 -14.73 -28.43
N GLY A 501 32.10 -14.68 -28.34
CA GLY A 501 31.20 -15.74 -28.84
C GLY A 501 30.89 -15.71 -30.34
N ARG A 502 31.46 -14.79 -31.13
CA ARG A 502 31.18 -14.62 -32.58
C ARG A 502 32.27 -15.13 -33.51
#